data_AF-A0A345Z4X0-F1
#
_entry.id   AF-A0A345Z4X0-F1
#
_cell.length_a   1.000
_cell.length_b   1.000
_cell.length_c   1.000
_cell.angle_alpha   90.00
_cell.angle_beta   90.00
_cell.angle_gamma   90.00
#
_symmetry.space_group_name_H-M   'P 1'
#
loop_
_entity.id
_entity.type
_entity.pdbx_description
1 polymer ?
#
loop_
_entity_poly.entity_id
_entity_poly.type
_entity_poly.pdbx_seq_one_letter_code
_entity_poly.pdbx_strand_id
1 'polypeptide(L)'
;MKNKFSNKINFNKNQGGDLELGRFATDEEIKKFSYLVPNYEWLTKLHSYNAIGYIDAEGLKGVSGIGLCEYISLSTLMTYQELFCNSGYFTEGEWDHYFDLQKKIGKFINMPYHENAEYDKKEESLVAKLFILNGKKINIKFGGGVDDTLREFIKSKEIKKRIHIKSCTSTMHSSKPETKMMQNNVPVMLSFAAKGVAHNVVIYGYDKKTKSYLVHWGWPGNSWERYSAVIIKKSDVWSYFSLGFWNAFYPKSKKALAPKPRFQYDGKMYTWTELEKKGLTFKNVDPY
;
A
#
# COMPACT_ATOMS: atom_id res chain seq x y z
N MET A 1 1.99 -8.84 -32.47
CA MET A 1 0.79 -8.28 -31.81
C MET A 1 1.22 -7.11 -30.94
N LYS A 2 0.71 -5.90 -31.17
CA LYS A 2 1.08 -4.69 -30.42
C LYS A 2 0.48 -4.75 -29.00
N ASN A 3 1.33 -4.63 -28.00
CA ASN A 3 0.95 -4.61 -26.58
C ASN A 3 0.11 -3.35 -26.31
N LYS A 4 -1.21 -3.51 -26.08
CA LYS A 4 -2.19 -2.41 -25.99
C LYS A 4 -2.27 -1.77 -24.59
N PHE A 5 -1.33 -2.08 -23.70
CA PHE A 5 -1.24 -1.54 -22.34
C PHE A 5 0.09 -0.80 -22.13
N SER A 6 0.49 0.06 -23.08
CA SER A 6 1.66 0.92 -22.86
C SER A 6 1.31 1.96 -21.80
N ASN A 7 2.02 1.96 -20.69
CA ASN A 7 2.02 2.98 -19.63
C ASN A 7 2.52 4.34 -20.15
N LYS A 8 1.81 4.94 -21.11
CA LYS A 8 2.08 6.30 -21.57
C LYS A 8 1.11 7.24 -20.89
N ILE A 9 1.59 7.85 -19.81
CA ILE A 9 0.83 8.85 -19.06
C ILE A 9 1.22 10.23 -19.58
N ASN A 10 0.24 11.08 -19.82
CA ASN A 10 0.46 12.48 -20.17
C ASN A 10 -0.26 13.37 -19.16
N PHE A 11 0.51 14.02 -18.29
CA PHE A 11 0.04 14.81 -17.16
C PHE A 11 0.05 16.29 -17.53
N ASN A 12 -1.13 16.91 -17.70
CA ASN A 12 -1.23 18.36 -17.95
C ASN A 12 -1.73 19.13 -16.72
N LYS A 13 -0.73 19.62 -15.97
CA LYS A 13 -0.59 20.90 -15.23
C LYS A 13 -1.84 21.70 -14.84
N ASN A 14 -2.10 21.78 -13.52
CA ASN A 14 -1.78 22.92 -12.63
C ASN A 14 -2.49 22.76 -11.27
N GLN A 15 -1.80 23.07 -10.16
CA GLN A 15 -2.31 23.14 -8.77
C GLN A 15 -3.40 22.12 -8.41
N GLY A 16 -2.99 20.86 -8.18
CA GLY A 16 -3.89 19.73 -7.95
C GLY A 16 -4.18 18.93 -9.22
N GLY A 17 -3.14 18.68 -10.03
CA GLY A 17 -3.24 18.04 -11.35
C GLY A 17 -4.22 16.87 -11.39
N ASP A 18 -5.14 16.93 -12.35
CA ASP A 18 -6.07 15.85 -12.62
C ASP A 18 -5.30 14.68 -13.25
N LEU A 19 -5.48 13.49 -12.67
CA LEU A 19 -5.16 12.24 -13.33
C LEU A 19 -6.30 11.92 -14.29
N GLU A 20 -6.06 11.15 -15.35
CA GLU A 20 -7.15 10.59 -16.18
C GLU A 20 -8.19 9.85 -15.31
N LEU A 21 -7.74 9.35 -14.16
CA LEU A 21 -8.56 8.72 -13.15
C LEU A 21 -8.31 9.33 -11.75
N GLY A 22 -9.04 10.39 -11.42
CA GLY A 22 -9.02 11.04 -10.12
C GLY A 22 -8.15 12.29 -10.07
N ARG A 23 -7.78 12.73 -8.87
CA ARG A 23 -6.93 13.90 -8.65
C ARG A 23 -6.15 13.80 -7.36
N PHE A 24 -5.06 14.55 -7.24
CA PHE A 24 -4.30 14.60 -5.99
C PHE A 24 -5.12 15.22 -4.85
N ALA A 25 -4.95 14.68 -3.66
CA ALA A 25 -5.60 15.14 -2.44
C ALA A 25 -4.74 16.19 -1.71
N THR A 26 -5.38 17.24 -1.21
CA THR A 26 -4.77 18.17 -0.24
C THR A 26 -4.94 17.67 1.20
N ASP A 27 -4.10 18.14 2.13
CA ASP A 27 -4.22 17.78 3.56
C ASP A 27 -5.58 18.21 4.14
N GLU A 28 -6.13 19.33 3.70
CA GLU A 28 -7.45 19.84 4.10
C GLU A 28 -8.59 18.95 3.60
N GLU A 29 -8.45 18.37 2.42
CA GLU A 29 -9.45 17.46 1.85
C GLU A 29 -9.41 16.11 2.51
N ILE A 30 -8.22 15.56 2.75
CA ILE A 30 -8.05 14.28 3.44
C ILE A 30 -8.77 14.32 4.80
N LYS A 31 -8.57 15.38 5.59
CA LYS A 31 -9.22 15.56 6.91
C LYS A 31 -10.75 15.60 6.86
N LYS A 32 -11.36 15.88 5.71
CA LYS A 32 -12.81 15.96 5.53
C LYS A 32 -13.45 14.63 5.12
N PHE A 33 -12.65 13.58 4.89
CA PHE A 33 -13.20 12.27 4.55
C PHE A 33 -14.09 11.74 5.67
N SER A 34 -15.26 11.22 5.28
CA SER A 34 -16.22 10.61 6.22
C SER A 34 -15.63 9.45 7.04
N TYR A 35 -14.57 8.82 6.54
CA TYR A 35 -13.83 7.76 7.22
C TYR A 35 -12.40 7.70 6.70
N LEU A 36 -11.45 7.56 7.64
CA LEU A 36 -10.04 7.27 7.40
C LEU A 36 -9.66 6.07 8.28
N VAL A 37 -8.83 5.17 7.77
CA VAL A 37 -8.26 4.10 8.62
C VAL A 37 -7.39 4.72 9.72
N PRO A 38 -7.24 4.07 10.90
CA PRO A 38 -6.29 4.51 11.91
C PRO A 38 -4.88 4.69 11.32
N ASN A 39 -4.09 5.64 11.81
CA ASN A 39 -2.72 5.87 11.31
C ASN A 39 -2.61 6.09 9.79
N TYR A 40 -3.68 6.59 9.13
CA TYR A 40 -3.67 6.86 7.69
C TYR A 40 -2.55 7.83 7.29
N GLU A 41 -2.12 8.70 8.20
CA GLU A 41 -1.05 9.65 7.94
C GLU A 41 0.24 8.92 7.53
N TRP A 42 0.50 7.70 8.02
CA TRP A 42 1.64 6.89 7.55
C TRP A 42 1.63 6.70 6.04
N LEU A 43 0.47 6.38 5.45
CA LEU A 43 0.32 6.22 4.00
C LEU A 43 0.61 7.53 3.27
N THR A 44 0.23 8.67 3.85
CA THR A 44 0.52 10.00 3.29
C THR A 44 1.98 10.41 3.41
N LYS A 45 2.85 9.58 4.01
CA LYS A 45 4.29 9.83 4.13
C LYS A 45 5.12 8.99 3.16
N LEU A 46 4.51 8.04 2.45
CA LEU A 46 5.23 7.13 1.55
C LEU A 46 5.34 7.75 0.14
N HIS A 47 6.35 8.58 -0.10
CA HIS A 47 6.45 9.35 -1.35
C HIS A 47 7.55 8.87 -2.29
N SER A 48 8.69 8.42 -1.78
CA SER A 48 9.79 7.96 -2.63
C SER A 48 9.67 6.50 -3.03
N TYR A 49 10.51 6.12 -3.98
CA TYR A 49 10.70 4.73 -4.42
C TYR A 49 10.95 3.81 -3.22
N ASN A 50 11.88 4.17 -2.34
CA ASN A 50 12.19 3.40 -1.13
C ASN A 50 11.05 3.44 -0.11
N ALA A 51 10.31 4.53 0.03
CA ALA A 51 9.22 4.60 1.00
C ALA A 51 8.10 3.59 0.69
N ILE A 52 7.79 3.41 -0.59
CA ILE A 52 6.73 2.53 -1.08
C ILE A 52 7.24 1.16 -1.51
N GLY A 53 8.56 0.97 -1.57
CA GLY A 53 9.19 -0.23 -2.11
C GLY A 53 8.92 -0.41 -3.61
N TYR A 54 8.88 0.69 -4.37
CA TYR A 54 8.58 0.65 -5.80
C TYR A 54 9.63 -0.18 -6.53
N ILE A 55 9.15 -1.11 -7.35
CA ILE A 55 9.93 -1.76 -8.38
C ILE A 55 9.09 -1.99 -9.65
N ASP A 56 9.76 -2.06 -10.80
CA ASP A 56 9.20 -2.56 -12.04
C ASP A 56 9.69 -3.98 -12.40
N ALA A 57 9.16 -4.54 -13.50
CA ALA A 57 9.51 -5.88 -13.96
C ALA A 57 10.78 -5.93 -14.85
N GLU A 58 11.39 -4.79 -15.15
CA GLU A 58 12.63 -4.71 -15.90
C GLU A 58 13.74 -5.43 -15.11
N GLY A 59 14.66 -6.12 -15.79
CA GLY A 59 15.70 -6.94 -15.14
C GLY A 59 15.22 -8.21 -14.40
N LEU A 60 13.99 -8.27 -13.90
CA LEU A 60 13.45 -9.45 -13.18
C LEU A 60 12.80 -10.49 -14.11
N LYS A 61 12.18 -10.01 -15.20
CA LYS A 61 11.51 -10.81 -16.24
C LYS A 61 11.86 -10.34 -17.66
N GLY A 62 12.73 -9.35 -17.81
CA GLY A 62 13.10 -8.77 -19.11
C GLY A 62 11.97 -8.02 -19.80
N VAL A 63 10.97 -7.55 -19.06
CA VAL A 63 9.86 -6.76 -19.59
C VAL A 63 9.94 -5.35 -19.00
N SER A 64 10.40 -4.39 -19.81
CA SER A 64 10.51 -2.99 -19.40
C SER A 64 9.15 -2.30 -19.29
N GLY A 65 9.03 -1.36 -18.36
CA GLY A 65 7.89 -0.45 -18.26
C GLY A 65 6.61 -1.05 -17.66
N ILE A 66 6.68 -2.21 -16.99
CA ILE A 66 5.55 -2.80 -16.25
C ILE A 66 5.83 -2.72 -14.75
N GLY A 67 5.22 -1.76 -14.07
CA GLY A 67 5.27 -1.65 -12.62
C GLY A 67 4.63 -2.85 -11.93
N LEU A 68 5.21 -3.30 -10.81
CA LEU A 68 4.71 -4.44 -10.03
C LEU A 68 3.64 -3.99 -9.00
N CYS A 69 2.64 -3.24 -9.47
CA CYS A 69 1.68 -2.48 -8.65
C CYS A 69 0.90 -3.34 -7.64
N GLU A 70 0.51 -4.57 -8.01
CA GLU A 70 -0.18 -5.49 -7.09
C GLU A 70 0.72 -5.89 -5.92
N TYR A 71 2.02 -6.09 -6.19
CA TYR A 71 3.00 -6.51 -5.20
C TYR A 71 3.44 -5.33 -4.31
N ILE A 72 3.52 -4.12 -4.87
CA ILE A 72 3.74 -2.87 -4.12
C ILE A 72 2.58 -2.62 -3.14
N SER A 73 1.34 -2.86 -3.56
CA SER A 73 0.20 -2.69 -2.65
C SER A 73 0.13 -3.81 -1.61
N LEU A 74 0.49 -5.05 -1.99
CA LEU A 74 0.60 -6.16 -1.04
C LEU A 74 1.68 -5.88 0.01
N SER A 75 2.87 -5.42 -0.37
CA SER A 75 3.93 -5.03 0.57
C SER A 75 3.45 -3.91 1.48
N THR A 76 2.80 -2.87 0.93
CA THR A 76 2.23 -1.76 1.70
C THR A 76 1.24 -2.25 2.76
N LEU A 77 0.29 -3.13 2.40
CA LEU A 77 -0.65 -3.72 3.35
C LEU A 77 0.05 -4.54 4.42
N MET A 78 1.03 -5.38 4.05
CA MET A 78 1.80 -6.19 4.99
C MET A 78 2.57 -5.32 5.99
N THR A 79 3.23 -4.26 5.52
CA THR A 79 3.97 -3.31 6.36
C THR A 79 3.03 -2.57 7.30
N TYR A 80 1.88 -2.07 6.81
CA TYR A 80 0.87 -1.44 7.66
C TYR A 80 0.39 -2.38 8.76
N GLN A 81 0.13 -3.65 8.43
CA GLN A 81 -0.31 -4.64 9.41
C GLN A 81 0.77 -4.90 10.46
N GLU A 82 2.04 -5.06 10.07
CA GLU A 82 3.15 -5.28 10.98
C GLU A 82 3.35 -4.11 11.95
N LEU A 83 3.22 -2.87 11.46
CA LEU A 83 3.47 -1.65 12.22
C LEU A 83 2.33 -1.27 13.17
N PHE A 84 1.08 -1.53 12.82
CA PHE A 84 -0.07 -0.93 13.51
C PHE A 84 -1.12 -1.92 14.01
N CYS A 85 -1.19 -3.13 13.45
CA CYS A 85 -2.33 -4.01 13.71
C CYS A 85 -1.94 -5.32 14.38
N ASN A 86 -0.99 -6.05 13.79
CA ASN A 86 -0.68 -7.41 14.19
C ASN A 86 0.69 -7.84 13.66
N SER A 87 1.68 -7.88 14.55
CA SER A 87 3.05 -8.26 14.20
C SER A 87 3.20 -9.75 13.87
N GLY A 88 4.26 -10.08 13.14
CA GLY A 88 4.65 -11.45 12.77
C GLY A 88 4.51 -11.78 11.28
N TYR A 89 4.21 -10.79 10.42
CA TYR A 89 4.35 -10.94 8.97
C TYR A 89 5.81 -11.16 8.59
N PHE A 90 6.74 -10.58 9.35
CA PHE A 90 8.18 -10.70 9.16
C PHE A 90 8.84 -11.34 10.39
N THR A 91 9.82 -12.22 10.16
CA THR A 91 10.84 -12.54 11.17
C THR A 91 11.76 -11.34 11.37
N GLU A 92 12.58 -11.31 12.43
CA GLU A 92 13.57 -10.22 12.60
C GLU A 92 14.55 -10.19 11.42
N GLY A 93 15.10 -11.33 11.02
CA GLY A 93 16.03 -11.37 9.87
C GLY A 93 15.40 -10.95 8.55
N GLU A 94 14.10 -11.21 8.33
CA GLU A 94 13.40 -10.66 7.15
C GLU A 94 13.14 -9.16 7.29
N TRP A 95 12.84 -8.68 8.49
CA TRP A 95 12.65 -7.26 8.72
C TRP A 95 13.94 -6.50 8.42
N ASP A 96 15.05 -6.95 8.99
CA ASP A 96 16.38 -6.33 8.80
C ASP A 96 16.88 -6.46 7.35
N HIS A 97 16.40 -7.44 6.59
CA HIS A 97 16.74 -7.60 5.17
C HIS A 97 15.94 -6.69 4.24
N TYR A 98 14.68 -6.39 4.58
CA TYR A 98 13.77 -5.66 3.69
C TYR A 98 13.60 -4.19 4.07
N PHE A 99 14.01 -3.77 5.27
CA PHE A 99 13.75 -2.44 5.78
C PHE A 99 14.98 -1.84 6.48
N ASP A 100 15.25 -0.56 6.20
CA ASP A 100 16.14 0.30 6.99
C ASP A 100 15.29 1.41 7.63
N LEU A 101 15.90 2.16 8.55
CA LEU A 101 15.31 3.32 9.19
C LEU A 101 15.79 4.60 8.53
N GLN A 102 14.87 5.57 8.42
CA GLN A 102 15.26 6.95 8.17
C GLN A 102 16.33 7.41 9.17
N LYS A 103 17.30 8.20 8.71
CA LYS A 103 18.40 8.71 9.53
C LYS A 103 18.33 10.23 9.66
N LYS A 104 17.18 10.74 10.11
CA LYS A 104 17.01 12.18 10.40
C LYS A 104 17.57 12.49 11.78
N ILE A 105 18.28 13.62 11.86
CA ILE A 105 18.87 14.15 13.09
C ILE A 105 17.91 15.20 13.67
N GLY A 106 17.68 15.16 14.98
CA GLY A 106 16.79 16.10 15.69
C GLY A 106 15.58 15.42 16.30
N LYS A 107 14.55 16.19 16.66
CA LYS A 107 13.30 15.68 17.26
C LYS A 107 12.33 15.14 16.20
N PHE A 108 12.83 14.26 15.34
CA PHE A 108 12.07 13.56 14.31
C PHE A 108 11.83 12.12 14.72
N ILE A 109 10.67 11.59 14.31
CA ILE A 109 10.40 10.16 14.36
C ILE A 109 10.90 9.58 13.04
N ASN A 110 11.95 8.77 13.12
CA ASN A 110 12.45 8.00 12.00
C ASN A 110 11.55 6.78 11.79
N MET A 111 10.94 6.69 10.61
CA MET A 111 10.10 5.56 10.21
C MET A 111 10.89 4.56 9.32
N PRO A 112 10.47 3.29 9.26
CA PRO A 112 11.10 2.33 8.36
C PRO A 112 10.73 2.62 6.90
N TYR A 113 11.65 2.34 5.99
CA TYR A 113 11.45 2.37 4.54
C TYR A 113 11.98 1.07 3.92
N HIS A 114 11.58 0.76 2.68
CA HIS A 114 12.04 -0.44 1.99
C HIS A 114 13.48 -0.30 1.50
N GLU A 115 14.33 -1.24 1.88
CA GLU A 115 15.62 -1.43 1.23
C GLU A 115 15.44 -1.98 -0.19
N ASN A 116 16.46 -1.76 -1.02
CA ASN A 116 16.59 -2.38 -2.33
C ASN A 116 15.46 -2.02 -3.31
N ALA A 117 14.86 -0.84 -3.21
CA ALA A 117 13.88 -0.37 -4.19
C ALA A 117 14.54 -0.04 -5.54
N GLU A 118 13.76 -0.03 -6.62
CA GLU A 118 14.10 0.15 -8.06
C GLU A 118 15.59 0.24 -8.46
N TYR A 119 16.30 1.28 -8.02
CA TYR A 119 17.67 1.63 -8.44
C TYR A 119 18.79 0.98 -7.60
N ASP A 120 18.44 0.20 -6.58
CA ASP A 120 19.36 -0.57 -5.74
C ASP A 120 19.41 -2.05 -6.22
N LYS A 121 19.64 -3.01 -5.31
CA LYS A 121 19.59 -4.45 -5.61
C LYS A 121 18.16 -4.97 -5.68
N LYS A 122 17.37 -4.51 -6.66
CA LYS A 122 15.92 -4.78 -6.75
C LYS A 122 15.48 -6.23 -6.56
N GLU A 123 16.31 -7.20 -6.96
CA GLU A 123 16.08 -8.64 -6.82
C GLU A 123 15.95 -9.07 -5.35
N GLU A 124 16.59 -8.33 -4.44
CA GLU A 124 16.60 -8.56 -2.99
C GLU A 124 15.44 -7.84 -2.28
N SER A 125 14.62 -7.06 -3.00
CA SER A 125 13.49 -6.34 -2.40
C SER A 125 12.33 -7.25 -1.97
N LEU A 126 11.55 -6.79 -0.99
CA LEU A 126 10.32 -7.47 -0.59
C LEU A 126 9.34 -7.64 -1.77
N VAL A 127 9.21 -6.62 -2.62
CA VAL A 127 8.28 -6.66 -3.75
C VAL A 127 8.75 -7.69 -4.78
N ALA A 128 10.05 -7.78 -5.06
CA ALA A 128 10.59 -8.83 -5.94
C ALA A 128 10.38 -10.22 -5.34
N LYS A 129 10.57 -10.38 -4.02
CA LYS A 129 10.26 -11.63 -3.33
C LYS A 129 8.80 -12.05 -3.53
N LEU A 130 7.85 -11.15 -3.33
CA LEU A 130 6.42 -11.42 -3.52
C LEU A 130 6.11 -11.78 -4.98
N PHE A 131 6.70 -11.07 -5.93
CA PHE A 131 6.60 -11.36 -7.36
C PHE A 131 7.09 -12.77 -7.71
N ILE A 132 8.25 -13.16 -7.16
CA ILE A 132 8.83 -14.50 -7.35
C ILE A 132 7.94 -15.58 -6.73
N LEU A 133 7.40 -15.35 -5.52
CA LEU A 133 6.49 -16.30 -4.86
C LEU A 133 5.23 -16.57 -5.67
N ASN A 134 4.74 -15.60 -6.45
CA ASN A 134 3.62 -15.79 -7.35
C ASN A 134 4.01 -16.39 -8.72
N GLY A 135 5.24 -16.90 -8.86
CA GLY A 135 5.76 -17.42 -10.13
C GLY A 135 5.95 -16.35 -11.20
N LYS A 136 6.32 -15.13 -10.80
CA LYS A 136 6.59 -13.99 -11.68
C LYS A 136 5.39 -13.60 -12.58
N LYS A 137 4.17 -13.77 -12.07
CA LYS A 137 2.94 -13.37 -12.78
C LYS A 137 2.79 -11.85 -12.74
N ILE A 138 2.37 -11.26 -13.85
CA ILE A 138 2.02 -9.83 -13.96
C ILE A 138 0.54 -9.73 -14.34
N ASN A 139 -0.08 -8.56 -14.12
CA ASN A 139 -1.48 -8.31 -14.45
C ASN A 139 -2.40 -9.37 -13.81
N ILE A 140 -2.34 -9.46 -12.48
CA ILE A 140 -3.16 -10.42 -11.74
C ILE A 140 -4.62 -10.10 -12.03
N LYS A 141 -5.43 -11.12 -12.38
CA LYS A 141 -6.83 -10.92 -12.77
C LYS A 141 -7.81 -11.09 -11.61
N PHE A 142 -7.39 -11.79 -10.57
CA PHE A 142 -8.25 -12.19 -9.46
C PHE A 142 -7.49 -12.09 -8.15
N GLY A 143 -8.19 -11.69 -7.08
CA GLY A 143 -7.59 -11.53 -5.75
C GLY A 143 -6.97 -12.82 -5.20
N GLY A 144 -7.38 -13.99 -5.69
CA GLY A 144 -6.79 -15.28 -5.31
C GLY A 144 -5.27 -15.34 -5.53
N GLY A 145 -4.74 -14.75 -6.60
CA GLY A 145 -3.29 -14.75 -6.83
C GLY A 145 -2.50 -13.98 -5.76
N VAL A 146 -3.07 -12.88 -5.26
CA VAL A 146 -2.49 -12.10 -4.16
C VAL A 146 -2.63 -12.86 -2.84
N ASP A 147 -3.80 -13.47 -2.60
CA ASP A 147 -4.05 -14.29 -1.41
C ASP A 147 -3.04 -15.44 -1.31
N ASP A 148 -2.82 -16.17 -2.42
CA ASP A 148 -1.87 -17.28 -2.49
C ASP A 148 -0.43 -16.81 -2.26
N THR A 149 -0.06 -15.67 -2.85
CA THR A 149 1.27 -15.06 -2.65
C THR A 149 1.51 -14.75 -1.18
N LEU A 150 0.54 -14.10 -0.50
CA LEU A 150 0.65 -13.80 0.93
C LEU A 150 0.72 -15.09 1.75
N ARG A 151 -0.10 -16.10 1.44
CA ARG A 151 -0.12 -17.38 2.15
C ARG A 151 1.19 -18.12 2.05
N GLU A 152 1.83 -18.12 0.88
CA GLU A 152 3.15 -18.72 0.72
C GLU A 152 4.21 -17.95 1.49
N PHE A 153 4.19 -16.61 1.44
CA PHE A 153 5.13 -15.77 2.21
C PHE A 153 5.10 -16.05 3.72
N ILE A 154 3.91 -16.25 4.29
CA ILE A 154 3.72 -16.47 5.74
C ILE A 154 3.63 -17.96 6.13
N LYS A 155 3.88 -18.89 5.21
CA LYS A 155 3.61 -20.33 5.41
C LYS A 155 4.29 -20.94 6.63
N SER A 156 5.52 -20.53 6.91
CA SER A 156 6.30 -20.96 8.08
C SER A 156 6.11 -20.07 9.32
N LYS A 157 5.29 -19.02 9.24
CA LYS A 157 5.14 -17.98 10.28
C LYS A 157 3.86 -18.17 11.08
N GLU A 158 3.91 -17.84 12.37
CA GLU A 158 2.74 -17.99 13.26
C GLU A 158 1.58 -17.04 12.92
N ILE A 159 1.86 -15.92 12.24
CA ILE A 159 0.84 -14.95 11.79
C ILE A 159 -0.26 -15.61 10.94
N LYS A 160 0.06 -16.68 10.18
CA LYS A 160 -0.91 -17.40 9.33
C LYS A 160 -2.14 -17.88 10.10
N LYS A 161 -1.97 -18.22 11.38
CA LYS A 161 -3.06 -18.70 12.24
C LYS A 161 -3.93 -17.54 12.75
N ARG A 162 -3.43 -16.31 12.69
CA ARG A 162 -3.94 -15.13 13.40
C ARG A 162 -4.50 -14.04 12.48
N ILE A 163 -4.47 -14.24 11.15
CA ILE A 163 -4.99 -13.28 10.18
C ILE A 163 -6.17 -13.84 9.39
N HIS A 164 -7.07 -12.95 8.99
CA HIS A 164 -8.03 -13.18 7.93
C HIS A 164 -7.45 -12.65 6.62
N ILE A 165 -7.52 -13.47 5.58
CA ILE A 165 -7.23 -13.11 4.20
C ILE A 165 -8.56 -13.18 3.46
N LYS A 166 -9.00 -12.05 2.90
CA LYS A 166 -10.25 -11.94 2.15
C LYS A 166 -10.02 -11.22 0.84
N SER A 167 -10.66 -11.72 -0.19
CA SER A 167 -10.71 -11.11 -1.51
C SER A 167 -12.10 -11.24 -2.11
N CYS A 168 -12.40 -10.48 -3.16
CA CYS A 168 -13.53 -10.81 -4.02
C CYS A 168 -13.13 -11.89 -5.04
N THR A 169 -13.98 -12.89 -5.19
CA THR A 169 -13.74 -14.07 -6.04
C THR A 169 -14.58 -14.07 -7.31
N SER A 170 -15.31 -12.99 -7.60
CA SER A 170 -16.24 -12.89 -8.73
C SER A 170 -16.03 -11.61 -9.50
N THR A 171 -16.23 -11.64 -10.81
CA THR A 171 -16.29 -10.49 -11.74
C THR A 171 -17.63 -9.76 -11.69
N MET A 172 -18.63 -10.33 -11.02
CA MET A 172 -19.90 -9.69 -10.68
C MET A 172 -19.82 -9.18 -9.25
N HIS A 173 -19.37 -7.94 -9.09
CA HIS A 173 -19.00 -7.39 -7.78
C HIS A 173 -20.22 -6.87 -7.01
N SER A 174 -20.79 -7.71 -6.14
CA SER A 174 -21.72 -7.27 -5.09
C SER A 174 -21.01 -6.77 -3.83
N SER A 175 -19.74 -7.15 -3.66
CA SER A 175 -18.92 -6.78 -2.51
C SER A 175 -18.40 -5.34 -2.59
N LYS A 176 -18.30 -4.69 -1.42
CA LYS A 176 -17.88 -3.30 -1.26
C LYS A 176 -16.55 -3.23 -0.50
N PRO A 177 -15.42 -2.89 -1.14
CA PRO A 177 -14.11 -2.86 -0.47
C PRO A 177 -14.10 -1.88 0.71
N GLU A 178 -14.76 -0.73 0.59
CA GLU A 178 -14.84 0.24 1.69
C GLU A 178 -15.59 -0.30 2.92
N THR A 179 -16.56 -1.20 2.72
CA THR A 179 -17.23 -1.85 3.84
C THR A 179 -16.26 -2.73 4.61
N LYS A 180 -15.36 -3.44 3.92
CA LYS A 180 -14.32 -4.25 4.58
C LYS A 180 -13.27 -3.39 5.29
N MET A 181 -12.88 -2.28 4.68
CA MET A 181 -11.99 -1.29 5.28
C MET A 181 -12.59 -0.76 6.60
N MET A 182 -13.82 -0.23 6.55
CA MET A 182 -14.50 0.35 7.71
C MET A 182 -14.81 -0.66 8.82
N GLN A 183 -15.20 -1.89 8.46
CA GLN A 183 -15.54 -2.93 9.45
C GLN A 183 -14.32 -3.42 10.24
N ASN A 184 -13.14 -3.38 9.65
CA ASN A 184 -11.94 -3.99 10.23
C ASN A 184 -10.86 -2.95 10.58
N ASN A 185 -11.08 -1.67 10.28
CA ASN A 185 -10.11 -0.59 10.51
C ASN A 185 -8.73 -0.86 9.90
N VAL A 186 -8.71 -1.37 8.67
CA VAL A 186 -7.49 -1.65 7.91
C VAL A 186 -7.64 -1.15 6.47
N PRO A 187 -6.54 -0.74 5.81
CA PRO A 187 -6.55 -0.44 4.39
C PRO A 187 -6.89 -1.68 3.55
N VAL A 188 -7.37 -1.43 2.33
CA VAL A 188 -7.82 -2.47 1.38
C VAL A 188 -7.17 -2.19 0.04
N MET A 189 -6.53 -3.18 -0.57
CA MET A 189 -6.02 -3.01 -1.93
C MET A 189 -7.15 -3.19 -2.94
N LEU A 190 -7.07 -2.43 -4.03
CA LEU A 190 -8.03 -2.44 -5.13
C LEU A 190 -7.26 -2.45 -6.46
N SER A 191 -7.45 -3.52 -7.22
CA SER A 191 -7.08 -3.59 -8.62
C SER A 191 -8.27 -3.19 -9.47
N PHE A 192 -8.04 -2.41 -10.52
CA PHE A 192 -9.07 -2.03 -11.47
C PHE A 192 -8.49 -1.85 -12.88
N ALA A 193 -9.35 -1.97 -13.90
CA ALA A 193 -9.09 -1.47 -15.24
C ALA A 193 -10.23 -0.54 -15.69
N ALA A 194 -9.93 0.74 -15.88
CA ALA A 194 -10.90 1.78 -16.22
C ALA A 194 -10.23 2.94 -16.97
N LYS A 195 -10.95 3.53 -17.94
CA LYS A 195 -10.49 4.72 -18.70
C LYS A 195 -9.03 4.61 -19.19
N GLY A 196 -8.70 3.52 -19.88
CA GLY A 196 -7.34 3.31 -20.41
C GLY A 196 -6.26 2.94 -19.39
N VAL A 197 -6.56 2.98 -18.09
CA VAL A 197 -5.64 2.67 -17.00
C VAL A 197 -5.97 1.30 -16.39
N ALA A 198 -4.98 0.43 -16.26
CA ALA A 198 -5.05 -0.79 -15.45
C ALA A 198 -4.03 -0.67 -14.32
N HIS A 199 -4.50 -0.67 -13.08
CA HIS A 199 -3.64 -0.34 -11.94
C HIS A 199 -4.12 -0.99 -10.65
N ASN A 200 -3.25 -0.97 -9.64
CA ASN A 200 -3.57 -1.44 -8.30
C ASN A 200 -3.16 -0.40 -7.25
N VAL A 201 -4.09 -0.07 -6.35
CA VAL A 201 -3.96 1.00 -5.35
C VAL A 201 -4.32 0.47 -3.96
N VAL A 202 -3.97 1.24 -2.92
CA VAL A 202 -4.40 0.95 -1.54
C VAL A 202 -5.44 1.97 -1.10
N ILE A 203 -6.67 1.55 -0.87
CA ILE A 203 -7.74 2.39 -0.30
C ILE A 203 -7.51 2.53 1.20
N TYR A 204 -7.52 3.76 1.68
CA TYR A 204 -7.37 4.08 3.10
C TYR A 204 -8.32 5.15 3.62
N GLY A 205 -9.18 5.69 2.76
CA GLY A 205 -10.29 6.55 3.15
C GLY A 205 -11.50 6.39 2.25
N TYR A 206 -12.68 6.68 2.79
CA TYR A 206 -13.92 6.71 2.02
C TYR A 206 -14.80 7.87 2.47
N ASP A 207 -15.14 8.73 1.51
CA ASP A 207 -16.10 9.79 1.73
C ASP A 207 -17.50 9.36 1.32
N LYS A 208 -18.41 9.26 2.29
CA LYS A 208 -19.79 8.81 2.08
C LYS A 208 -20.60 9.81 1.25
N LYS A 209 -20.30 11.12 1.37
CA LYS A 209 -21.04 12.18 0.69
C LYS A 209 -20.77 12.16 -0.81
N THR A 210 -19.49 12.18 -1.20
CA THR A 210 -19.09 12.18 -2.61
C THR A 210 -18.97 10.79 -3.22
N LYS A 211 -19.03 9.73 -2.40
CA LYS A 211 -18.77 8.33 -2.79
C LYS A 211 -17.39 8.18 -3.44
N SER A 212 -16.39 8.79 -2.83
CA SER A 212 -15.01 8.77 -3.32
C SER A 212 -14.09 7.99 -2.39
N TYR A 213 -13.13 7.29 -2.96
CA TYR A 213 -12.02 6.67 -2.25
C TYR A 213 -10.87 7.68 -2.15
N LEU A 214 -10.21 7.67 -0.99
CA LEU A 214 -8.85 8.17 -0.86
C LEU A 214 -7.91 6.98 -0.96
N VAL A 215 -7.00 7.02 -1.92
CA VAL A 215 -6.11 5.91 -2.24
C VAL A 215 -4.66 6.34 -2.27
N HIS A 216 -3.79 5.39 -1.95
CA HIS A 216 -2.38 5.47 -2.21
C HIS A 216 -2.11 4.88 -3.59
N TRP A 217 -1.63 5.70 -4.53
CA TRP A 217 -1.45 5.28 -5.92
C TRP A 217 -0.31 4.28 -6.10
N GLY A 218 0.62 4.18 -5.14
CA GLY A 218 1.70 3.18 -5.20
C GLY A 218 2.81 3.54 -6.19
N TRP A 219 2.85 4.78 -6.67
CA TRP A 219 3.95 5.33 -7.47
C TRP A 219 4.63 6.46 -6.70
N PRO A 220 5.94 6.64 -6.93
CA PRO A 220 6.69 7.66 -6.22
C PRO A 220 6.36 9.06 -6.74
N GLY A 221 6.22 9.99 -5.80
CA GLY A 221 6.14 11.44 -5.99
C GLY A 221 7.42 12.03 -6.56
N ASN A 222 7.30 13.04 -7.43
CA ASN A 222 8.31 14.10 -7.45
C ASN A 222 7.93 15.17 -6.41
N SER A 223 8.81 16.14 -6.17
CA SER A 223 8.64 17.17 -5.13
C SER A 223 7.36 18.00 -5.23
N TRP A 224 6.63 17.93 -6.35
CA TRP A 224 5.42 18.73 -6.62
C TRP A 224 4.13 17.90 -6.66
N GLU A 225 4.22 16.56 -6.66
CA GLU A 225 3.09 15.66 -6.90
C GLU A 225 3.01 14.59 -5.81
N ARG A 226 1.91 14.58 -5.04
CA ARG A 226 1.62 13.53 -4.05
C ARG A 226 0.88 12.36 -4.70
N TYR A 227 1.58 11.58 -5.53
CA TYR A 227 1.02 10.30 -6.03
C TYR A 227 0.59 9.37 -4.87
N SER A 228 1.13 9.54 -3.66
CA SER A 228 0.70 8.84 -2.45
C SER A 228 -0.74 9.10 -1.99
N ALA A 229 -1.40 10.18 -2.45
CA ALA A 229 -2.74 10.55 -1.98
C ALA A 229 -3.61 11.04 -3.14
N VAL A 230 -4.46 10.15 -3.65
CA VAL A 230 -5.36 10.42 -4.78
C VAL A 230 -6.81 10.21 -4.38
N ILE A 231 -7.68 11.15 -4.75
CA ILE A 231 -9.12 11.03 -4.62
C ILE A 231 -9.69 10.49 -5.94
N ILE A 232 -10.35 9.34 -5.88
CA ILE A 232 -11.02 8.70 -7.03
C ILE A 232 -12.50 8.48 -6.73
N LYS A 233 -13.39 8.77 -7.68
CA LYS A 233 -14.80 8.40 -7.53
C LYS A 233 -14.92 6.89 -7.56
N LYS A 234 -15.69 6.32 -6.62
CA LYS A 234 -15.93 4.87 -6.59
C LYS A 234 -16.45 4.35 -7.92
N SER A 235 -17.41 5.04 -8.52
CA SER A 235 -18.05 4.62 -9.77
C SER A 235 -17.09 4.54 -10.97
N ASP A 236 -15.95 5.24 -10.92
CA ASP A 236 -14.96 5.20 -11.99
C ASP A 236 -14.11 3.92 -11.96
N VAL A 237 -13.96 3.27 -10.80
CA VAL A 237 -13.06 2.12 -10.61
C VAL A 237 -13.73 0.86 -10.09
N TRP A 238 -14.90 1.00 -9.46
CA TRP A 238 -15.58 -0.12 -8.81
C TRP A 238 -17.09 -0.04 -9.00
N SER A 239 -17.62 -1.01 -9.74
CA SER A 239 -19.04 -1.20 -9.99
C SER A 239 -19.35 -2.69 -10.12
N TYR A 240 -20.62 -3.06 -10.30
CA TYR A 240 -21.00 -4.46 -10.43
C TYR A 240 -20.30 -5.18 -11.60
N PHE A 241 -19.98 -4.46 -12.68
CA PHE A 241 -19.32 -4.99 -13.87
C PHE A 241 -17.89 -4.46 -14.08
N SER A 242 -17.28 -3.82 -13.08
CA SER A 242 -15.90 -3.36 -13.21
C SER A 242 -14.95 -4.54 -13.36
N LEU A 243 -13.88 -4.36 -14.14
CA LEU A 243 -12.77 -5.30 -14.16
C LEU A 243 -11.84 -4.99 -13.00
N GLY A 244 -11.54 -5.99 -12.18
CA GLY A 244 -10.65 -5.80 -11.05
C GLY A 244 -10.93 -6.76 -9.91
N PHE A 245 -10.28 -6.50 -8.78
CA PHE A 245 -10.51 -7.23 -7.54
C PHE A 245 -10.07 -6.38 -6.34
N TRP A 246 -10.48 -6.76 -5.14
CA TRP A 246 -9.92 -6.22 -3.91
C TRP A 246 -9.41 -7.34 -3.00
N ASN A 247 -8.43 -7.00 -2.16
CA ASN A 247 -7.98 -7.84 -1.05
C ASN A 247 -7.88 -7.03 0.24
N ALA A 248 -8.20 -7.68 1.35
CA ALA A 248 -8.09 -7.12 2.69
C ALA A 248 -7.48 -8.16 3.63
N PHE A 249 -6.55 -7.72 4.46
CA PHE A 249 -5.92 -8.53 5.50
C PHE A 249 -6.15 -7.87 6.85
N TYR A 250 -6.64 -8.63 7.82
CA TYR A 250 -6.93 -8.08 9.14
C TYR A 250 -6.79 -9.12 10.25
N PRO A 251 -6.54 -8.69 11.50
CA PRO A 251 -6.33 -9.61 12.62
C PRO A 251 -7.61 -10.39 12.96
N LYS A 252 -7.44 -11.63 13.39
CA LYS A 252 -8.45 -12.36 14.18
C LYS A 252 -8.39 -11.78 15.59
N SER A 253 -9.18 -10.75 15.89
CA SER A 253 -9.08 -9.88 17.09
C SER A 253 -8.59 -10.56 18.39
N LYS A 254 -9.10 -11.75 18.76
CA LYS A 254 -8.67 -12.50 19.97
C LYS A 254 -7.25 -13.08 19.94
N LYS A 255 -6.57 -13.04 18.79
CA LYS A 255 -5.24 -13.62 18.55
C LYS A 255 -4.25 -12.62 17.92
N ALA A 256 -4.57 -11.33 17.93
CA ALA A 256 -3.62 -10.30 17.48
C ALA A 256 -2.44 -10.24 18.46
N LEU A 257 -1.22 -10.16 17.94
CA LEU A 257 -0.03 -9.84 18.73
C LEU A 257 0.24 -8.33 18.60
N ALA A 258 0.74 -7.74 19.67
CA ALA A 258 1.09 -6.32 19.67
C ALA A 258 2.15 -6.02 18.58
N PRO A 259 2.09 -4.85 17.93
CA PRO A 259 3.15 -4.38 17.05
C PRO A 259 4.52 -4.36 17.74
N LYS A 260 5.58 -4.52 16.96
CA LYS A 260 6.96 -4.47 17.45
C LYS A 260 7.50 -3.03 17.41
N PRO A 261 8.51 -2.68 18.23
CA PRO A 261 9.18 -1.39 18.14
C PRO A 261 9.91 -1.22 16.81
N ARG A 262 9.35 -0.43 15.89
CA ARG A 262 9.85 -0.23 14.52
C ARG A 262 10.07 1.23 14.13
N PHE A 263 9.74 2.16 15.03
CA PHE A 263 9.99 3.59 14.84
C PHE A 263 11.10 4.03 15.78
N GLN A 264 11.98 4.93 15.34
CA GLN A 264 13.02 5.47 16.21
C GLN A 264 12.72 6.94 16.55
N TYR A 265 12.85 7.29 17.82
CA TYR A 265 12.80 8.67 18.29
C TYR A 265 13.82 8.85 19.41
N ASP A 266 14.62 9.91 19.36
CA ASP A 266 15.62 10.21 20.41
C ASP A 266 16.55 9.01 20.72
N GLY A 267 17.04 8.36 19.66
CA GLY A 267 17.95 7.21 19.74
C GLY A 267 17.35 5.90 20.26
N LYS A 268 16.04 5.84 20.53
CA LYS A 268 15.35 4.64 21.04
C LYS A 268 14.26 4.16 20.09
N MET A 269 14.06 2.84 20.06
CA MET A 269 13.00 2.20 19.29
C MET A 269 11.68 2.18 20.06
N TYR A 270 10.59 2.43 19.36
CA TYR A 270 9.23 2.50 19.87
C TYR A 270 8.23 1.83 18.92
N THR A 271 7.16 1.28 19.48
CA THR A 271 5.91 1.05 18.76
C THR A 271 5.21 2.39 18.50
N TRP A 272 4.30 2.44 17.52
CA TRP A 272 3.53 3.65 17.28
C TRP A 272 2.70 4.07 18.50
N THR A 273 2.04 3.11 19.16
CA THR A 273 1.24 3.37 20.37
C THR A 273 2.05 3.95 21.53
N GLU A 274 3.34 3.60 21.67
CA GLU A 274 4.21 4.22 22.67
C GLU A 274 4.56 5.67 22.32
N LEU A 275 4.73 5.99 21.04
CA LEU A 275 4.95 7.36 20.57
C LEU A 275 3.70 8.22 20.79
N GLU A 276 2.52 7.69 20.49
CA GLU A 276 1.24 8.39 20.74
C GLU A 276 1.03 8.70 22.21
N LYS A 277 1.36 7.77 23.12
CA LYS A 277 1.32 8.00 24.57
C LYS A 277 2.28 9.10 25.04
N LYS A 278 3.30 9.42 24.25
CA LYS A 278 4.23 10.54 24.48
C LYS A 278 3.75 11.86 23.87
N GLY A 279 2.57 11.89 23.25
CA GLY A 279 2.03 13.06 22.56
C GLY A 279 2.65 13.30 21.18
N LEU A 280 3.38 12.33 20.64
CA LEU A 280 3.98 12.43 19.32
C LEU A 280 2.96 12.03 18.23
N THR A 281 3.08 12.63 17.05
CA THR A 281 2.15 12.41 15.94
C THR A 281 2.91 12.30 14.62
N PHE A 282 2.23 11.93 13.53
CA PHE A 282 2.85 11.92 12.19
C PHE A 282 3.26 13.30 11.67
N LYS A 283 2.95 14.40 12.39
CA LYS A 283 3.57 15.72 12.14
C LYS A 283 5.07 15.72 12.47
N ASN A 284 5.51 14.80 13.31
CA ASN A 284 6.92 14.61 13.67
C ASN A 284 7.64 13.59 12.76
N VAL A 285 6.97 13.06 11.74
CA VAL A 285 7.53 12.17 10.73
C VAL A 285 7.66 12.96 9.42
N ASP A 286 8.87 13.03 8.90
CA ASP A 286 9.10 13.58 7.56
C ASP A 286 8.63 12.56 6.50
N PRO A 287 8.00 13.03 5.41
CA PRO A 287 7.79 12.18 4.24
C PRO A 287 9.13 11.58 3.79
N TYR A 288 9.11 10.31 3.40
CA TYR A 288 10.25 9.67 2.75
C TYR A 288 10.04 9.59 1.26
#